data_AF-A0A965JUR2-F1
#
_entry.id   AF-A0A965JUR2-F1
#
_cell.length_a   1.000
_cell.length_b   1.000
_cell.length_c   1.000
_cell.angle_alpha   90.00
_cell.angle_beta   90.00
_cell.angle_gamma   90.00
#
_symmetry.space_group_name_H-M   'P 1'
#
loop_
_entity.id
_entity.type
_entity.pdbx_description
1 polymer ?
#
loop_
_entity_poly.entity_id
_entity_poly.type
_entity_poly.pdbx_seq_one_letter_code
_entity_poly.pdbx_strand_id
1 'polypeptide(L)'
;MLSLDVPTFILYANPQKILILGDSLSAEYGLKRNTGWVHLLEKRLNEEKLSWQIVNASISGETTAGGKTRLTPLLVQHQPQVVVIELGANDALRGLSLVMTENNLKEMV
;
A
#
# COMPACT_ATOMS: atom_id res chain seq x y z
N MET A 1 4.44 -14.80 -52.58
CA MET A 1 4.27 -15.21 -51.17
C MET A 1 4.86 -14.11 -50.31
N LEU A 2 4.05 -13.09 -49.98
CA LEU A 2 4.45 -11.97 -49.12
C LEU A 2 4.10 -12.38 -47.69
N SER A 3 5.12 -12.60 -46.85
CA SER A 3 4.94 -12.82 -45.42
C SER A 3 4.50 -11.51 -44.80
N LEU A 4 3.26 -11.45 -44.32
CA LEU A 4 2.79 -10.36 -43.46
C LEU A 4 3.24 -10.68 -42.05
N ASP A 5 4.39 -10.15 -41.63
CA ASP A 5 4.78 -10.10 -40.23
C ASP A 5 3.83 -9.12 -39.52
N VAL A 6 2.73 -9.65 -38.97
CA VAL A 6 1.83 -8.88 -38.10
C VAL A 6 2.58 -8.62 -36.79
N PRO A 7 2.83 -7.36 -36.40
CA PRO A 7 3.50 -7.08 -35.14
C PRO A 7 2.58 -7.48 -33.99
N THR A 8 3.00 -8.48 -33.22
CA THR A 8 2.37 -8.84 -31.95
C THR A 8 2.51 -7.66 -30.99
N PHE A 9 1.47 -6.84 -30.87
CA PHE A 9 1.37 -5.89 -29.76
C PHE A 9 1.22 -6.70 -28.47
N ILE A 10 2.29 -6.83 -27.71
CA ILE A 10 2.20 -7.29 -26.33
C ILE A 10 1.49 -6.18 -25.55
N LEU A 11 0.19 -6.35 -25.32
CA LEU A 11 -0.55 -5.54 -24.34
C LEU A 11 0.00 -5.91 -22.97
N TYR A 12 0.99 -5.15 -22.48
CA TYR A 12 1.36 -5.22 -21.07
C TYR A 12 0.18 -4.70 -20.26
N ALA A 13 -0.58 -5.61 -19.66
CA ALA A 13 -1.56 -5.24 -18.65
C ALA A 13 -0.82 -4.47 -17.55
N ASN A 14 -1.29 -3.27 -17.23
CA ASN A 14 -0.73 -2.49 -16.13
C ASN A 14 -0.88 -3.34 -14.85
N PRO A 15 0.21 -3.58 -14.08
CA PRO A 15 0.13 -4.43 -12.91
C PRO A 15 -0.89 -3.86 -11.93
N GLN A 16 -1.67 -4.74 -11.31
CA GLN A 16 -2.62 -4.35 -10.27
C GLN A 16 -1.82 -3.83 -9.07
N LYS A 17 -2.31 -2.83 -8.35
CA LYS A 17 -1.59 -2.18 -7.25
C LYS A 17 -2.24 -2.44 -5.91
N ILE A 18 -1.39 -2.74 -4.94
CA ILE A 18 -1.72 -2.79 -3.52
C ILE A 18 -1.11 -1.54 -2.88
N LEU A 19 -1.95 -0.67 -2.32
CA LEU A 19 -1.50 0.47 -1.53
C LEU A 19 -1.41 0.07 -0.05
N ILE A 20 -0.24 0.23 0.57
CA ILE A 20 -0.07 0.07 2.01
C ILE A 20 -0.07 1.45 2.65
N LEU A 21 -1.11 1.76 3.41
CA LEU A 21 -1.22 2.96 4.22
C LEU A 21 -1.06 2.55 5.69
N GLY A 22 0.17 2.65 6.20
CA GLY A 22 0.45 2.26 7.57
C GLY A 22 1.43 3.14 8.32
N ASP A 23 1.87 2.65 9.47
CA ASP A 23 2.84 3.35 10.31
C ASP A 23 4.26 2.75 10.24
N SER A 24 5.04 2.94 11.30
CA SER A 24 6.33 2.30 11.54
C SER A 24 6.37 0.79 11.27
N LEU A 25 5.31 0.04 11.58
CA LEU A 25 5.29 -1.41 11.39
C LEU A 25 5.41 -1.79 9.90
N SER A 26 4.82 -0.96 9.04
CA SER A 26 4.83 -1.12 7.59
C SER A 26 5.97 -0.33 6.91
N ALA A 27 6.51 0.69 7.58
CA ALA A 27 7.69 1.46 7.16
C ALA A 27 9.04 0.81 7.51
N GLU A 28 9.02 -0.40 8.10
CA GLU A 28 10.22 -1.15 8.53
C GLU A 28 11.08 -0.43 9.59
N TYR A 29 10.47 0.39 10.45
CA TYR A 29 11.23 1.14 11.47
C TYR A 29 11.97 0.19 12.43
N GLY A 30 13.27 0.41 12.60
CA GLY A 30 14.13 -0.41 13.46
C GLY A 30 14.55 -1.76 12.87
N LEU A 31 14.14 -2.07 11.64
CA LEU A 31 14.54 -3.28 10.93
C LEU A 31 15.70 -3.02 9.96
N LYS A 32 16.39 -4.09 9.59
CA LYS A 32 17.28 -4.05 8.43
C LYS A 32 16.44 -3.75 7.19
N ARG A 33 16.94 -2.88 6.30
CA ARG A 33 16.26 -2.59 5.03
C ARG A 33 15.90 -3.88 4.29
N ASN A 34 14.71 -3.90 3.70
CA ASN A 34 14.19 -5.01 2.90
C ASN A 34 13.96 -6.28 3.72
N THR A 35 13.65 -6.15 5.01
CA THR A 35 13.30 -7.31 5.87
C THR A 35 11.94 -7.18 6.53
N GLY A 36 11.24 -6.07 6.32
CA GLY A 36 9.88 -5.90 6.79
C GLY A 36 8.87 -6.62 5.91
N TRP A 37 7.65 -6.77 6.45
CA TRP A 37 6.63 -7.61 5.87
C TRP A 37 6.17 -7.13 4.47
N VAL A 38 6.21 -5.82 4.21
CA VAL A 38 5.83 -5.27 2.91
C VAL A 38 6.79 -5.73 1.82
N HIS A 39 8.11 -5.71 2.09
CA HIS A 39 9.10 -6.23 1.15
C HIS A 39 8.99 -7.76 1.01
N LEU A 40 8.75 -8.49 2.10
CA LEU A 40 8.54 -9.94 2.04
C LEU A 40 7.28 -10.31 1.24
N LEU A 41 6.22 -9.50 1.32
CA LEU A 41 5.02 -9.65 0.49
C LEU A 41 5.35 -9.39 -0.99
N GLU A 42 6.09 -8.32 -1.31
CA GLU A 42 6.53 -8.04 -2.68
C GLU A 42 7.34 -9.20 -3.26
N LYS A 43 8.29 -9.73 -2.48
CA LYS A 43 9.09 -10.91 -2.86
C LYS A 43 8.21 -12.12 -3.17
N ARG A 44 7.21 -12.41 -2.32
CA ARG A 44 6.28 -13.53 -2.52
C ARG A 44 5.42 -13.36 -3.77
N LEU A 45 4.87 -12.16 -4.00
CA LEU A 45 4.07 -11.87 -5.21
C LEU A 45 4.89 -12.11 -6.49
N ASN A 46 6.16 -11.71 -6.48
CA ASN A 46 7.09 -11.94 -7.57
C ASN A 46 7.43 -13.43 -7.76
N GLU A 47 7.68 -14.16 -6.67
CA GLU A 47 7.96 -15.61 -6.68
C GLU A 47 6.76 -16.40 -7.23
N GLU A 48 5.54 -15.99 -6.89
CA GLU A 48 4.29 -16.58 -7.38
C GLU A 48 3.90 -16.10 -8.79
N LYS A 49 4.70 -15.21 -9.41
CA LYS A 49 4.46 -14.62 -10.74
C LYS A 49 3.09 -13.93 -10.86
N LEU A 50 2.62 -13.33 -9.78
CA LEU A 50 1.38 -12.57 -9.78
C LEU A 50 1.66 -11.14 -10.24
N SER A 51 0.80 -10.60 -11.11
CA SER A 51 0.97 -9.25 -11.67
C SER A 51 0.47 -8.16 -10.71
N TRP A 52 1.12 -8.07 -9.53
CA TRP A 52 0.85 -7.05 -8.52
C TRP A 52 2.09 -6.18 -8.26
N GLN A 53 1.86 -4.89 -8.08
CA GLN A 53 2.83 -3.91 -7.63
C GLN A 53 2.43 -3.40 -6.24
N ILE A 54 3.38 -3.29 -5.33
CA ILE A 54 3.15 -2.69 -4.02
C ILE A 54 3.53 -1.21 -4.04
N VAL A 55 2.66 -0.36 -3.50
CA VAL A 55 2.93 1.04 -3.18
C VAL A 55 2.96 1.16 -1.65
N ASN A 56 4.15 1.21 -1.06
CA ASN A 56 4.28 1.43 0.37
C ASN A 56 4.27 2.93 0.68
N ALA A 57 3.14 3.43 1.21
CA ALA A 57 2.95 4.84 1.58
C ALA A 57 3.05 5.07 3.11
N SER A 58 3.59 4.09 3.83
CA SER A 58 3.64 4.09 5.29
C SER A 58 4.64 5.12 5.83
N ILE A 59 4.29 5.75 6.96
CA ILE A 59 5.12 6.76 7.63
C ILE A 59 5.29 6.39 9.10
N SER A 60 6.54 6.36 9.57
CA SER A 60 6.80 6.11 11.00
C SER A 60 6.16 7.20 11.87
N GLY A 61 5.35 6.78 12.85
CA GLY A 61 4.61 7.70 13.73
C GLY A 61 3.28 8.21 13.19
N GLU A 62 2.79 7.67 12.07
CA GLU A 62 1.50 8.05 11.47
C GLU A 62 0.32 7.68 12.39
N THR A 63 -0.70 8.54 12.43
CA THR A 63 -1.94 8.34 13.20
C THR A 63 -3.12 8.13 12.28
N THR A 64 -4.26 7.67 12.80
CA THR A 64 -5.49 7.52 11.99
C THR A 64 -5.94 8.83 11.34
N ALA A 65 -5.78 9.97 12.02
CA ALA A 65 -6.12 11.30 11.47
C ALA A 65 -5.21 11.69 10.29
N GLY A 66 -3.92 11.41 10.40
CA GLY A 66 -2.94 11.64 9.32
C GLY A 66 -3.20 10.73 8.13
N GLY A 67 -3.42 9.44 8.38
CA GLY A 67 -3.80 8.46 7.35
C GLY A 67 -5.04 8.86 6.58
N LYS A 68 -6.11 9.25 7.29
CA LYS A 68 -7.36 9.73 6.68
C LYS A 68 -7.14 10.91 5.73
N THR A 69 -6.36 11.89 6.17
CA THR A 69 -6.05 13.08 5.37
C THR A 69 -5.29 12.72 4.09
N ARG A 70 -4.40 11.72 4.14
CA ARG A 70 -3.55 11.31 3.02
C ARG A 70 -4.21 10.31 2.07
N LEU A 71 -5.23 9.58 2.51
CA LEU A 71 -5.83 8.51 1.73
C LEU A 71 -6.36 9.00 0.37
N THR A 72 -7.17 10.07 0.34
CA THR A 72 -7.78 10.54 -0.92
C THR A 72 -6.73 10.93 -1.97
N PRO A 73 -5.70 11.75 -1.67
CA PRO A 73 -4.61 12.01 -2.61
C PRO A 73 -3.89 10.74 -3.10
N LEU A 74 -3.64 9.78 -2.20
CA LEU A 74 -2.98 8.51 -2.56
C LEU A 74 -3.84 7.65 -3.50
N LEU A 75 -5.15 7.60 -3.27
CA LEU A 75 -6.09 6.88 -4.14
C LEU A 75 -6.10 7.48 -5.55
N VAL A 76 -6.17 8.81 -5.67
CA VAL A 76 -6.13 9.51 -6.96
C VAL A 76 -4.80 9.28 -7.67
N GLN A 77 -3.69 9.39 -6.95
CA GLN A 77 -2.35 9.26 -7.52
C GLN A 77 -2.06 7.84 -8.00
N HIS A 78 -2.39 6.83 -7.19
CA HIS A 78 -1.95 5.46 -7.43
C HIS A 78 -3.01 4.58 -8.10
N GLN A 79 -4.30 4.89 -7.94
CA GLN A 79 -5.43 4.08 -8.42
C GLN A 79 -5.28 2.59 -8.06
N PRO A 80 -5.13 2.25 -6.76
CA PRO A 80 -4.93 0.88 -6.33
C PRO A 80 -6.21 0.05 -6.44
N GLN A 81 -6.05 -1.27 -6.63
CA GLN A 81 -7.16 -2.23 -6.57
C GLN A 81 -7.38 -2.75 -5.14
N VAL A 82 -6.34 -2.71 -4.31
CA VAL A 82 -6.40 -3.11 -2.89
C VAL A 82 -5.72 -2.04 -2.04
N VAL A 83 -6.33 -1.71 -0.91
CA VAL A 83 -5.71 -0.88 0.13
C VAL A 83 -5.58 -1.71 1.40
N VAL A 84 -4.39 -1.71 1.98
CA VAL A 84 -4.13 -2.26 3.32
C VAL A 84 -3.92 -1.09 4.27
N ILE A 85 -4.79 -0.98 5.28
CA ILE A 85 -4.72 0.05 6.31
C ILE A 85 -4.17 -0.57 7.58
N GLU A 86 -3.06 -0.03 8.07
CA GLU A 86 -2.38 -0.46 9.29
C GLU A 86 -2.11 0.78 10.15
N LEU A 87 -3.13 1.26 10.86
CA LEU A 87 -3.05 2.50 11.64
C LEU A 87 -3.78 2.34 12.98
N GLY A 88 -3.36 3.14 13.97
CA GLY A 88 -3.99 3.22 15.30
C GLY A 88 -3.01 2.99 16.45
N ALA A 89 -1.85 2.38 16.22
CA ALA A 89 -0.85 2.16 17.27
C ALA A 89 -0.34 3.50 17.84
N ASN A 90 -0.06 4.48 16.99
CA ASN A 90 0.37 5.81 17.45
C ASN A 90 -0.74 6.60 18.16
N ASP A 91 -2.01 6.43 17.75
CA ASP A 91 -3.15 7.01 18.46
C ASP A 91 -3.21 6.48 19.90
N ALA A 92 -3.06 5.16 20.06
CA ALA A 92 -3.01 4.51 21.37
C ALA A 92 -1.80 4.94 22.21
N LEU A 93 -0.59 4.93 21.63
CA LEU A 93 0.64 5.33 22.32
C LEU A 93 0.63 6.80 22.78
N ARG A 94 -0.14 7.66 22.10
CA ARG A 94 -0.28 9.08 22.43
C ARG A 94 -1.50 9.39 23.31
N GLY A 95 -2.30 8.37 23.66
CA GLY A 95 -3.50 8.55 24.46
C GLY A 95 -4.61 9.36 23.75
N LEU A 96 -4.72 9.25 22.43
CA LEU A 96 -5.79 9.90 21.66
C LEU A 96 -7.13 9.19 21.89
N SER A 97 -8.23 9.89 21.62
CA SER A 97 -9.59 9.36 21.81
C SER A 97 -9.85 8.13 20.94
N LEU A 98 -10.20 7.00 21.57
CA LEU A 98 -10.59 5.77 20.86
C LEU A 98 -11.80 5.97 19.94
N VAL A 99 -12.75 6.82 20.34
CA VAL A 99 -13.91 7.16 19.51
C VAL A 99 -13.45 7.87 18.22
N MET A 100 -12.47 8.77 18.32
CA MET A 100 -11.92 9.45 17.14
C MET A 100 -11.10 8.49 16.27
N THR A 101 -10.31 7.61 16.88
CA THR A 101 -9.57 6.55 16.17
C THR A 101 -10.53 5.67 15.37
N GLU A 102 -11.61 5.20 15.98
CA GLU A 102 -12.62 4.37 15.34
C GLU A 102 -13.33 5.11 14.20
N ASN A 103 -13.75 6.36 14.44
CA ASN A 103 -14.40 7.18 13.41
C ASN A 103 -13.47 7.43 12.22
N ASN A 104 -12.20 7.75 12.46
CA ASN A 104 -11.23 7.96 11.38
C ASN A 104 -11.03 6.70 10.54
N LEU A 105 -10.94 5.52 11.17
CA LEU A 105 -10.83 4.25 10.46
C LEU A 105 -12.09 3.94 9.64
N LYS A 106 -13.28 4.15 10.22
CA LYS A 106 -14.57 3.97 9.55
C LYS A 106 -14.75 4.89 8.35
N GLU A 107 -14.22 6.11 8.39
CA GLU A 107 -14.26 7.02 7.23
C GLU A 107 -13.34 6.57 6.08
N MET A 108 -12.41 5.64 6.33
CA MET A 108 -11.48 5.13 5.31
C MET A 108 -11.91 3.80 4.66
N VAL A 109 -12.92 3.11 5.19
CA VAL A 109 -13.40 1.78 4.72
C VAL A 109 -14.86 1.82 4.29
#